data_AF-A0A7C7DDB4-F1
#
_entry.id   AF-A0A7C7DDB4-F1
#
_cell.length_a   1.000
_cell.length_b   1.000
_cell.length_c   1.000
_cell.angle_alpha   90.00
_cell.angle_beta   90.00
_cell.angle_gamma   90.00
#
_symmetry.space_group_name_H-M   'P 1'
#
loop_
_entity.id
_entity.type
_entity.pdbx_description
1 polymer ?
#
loop_
_entity_poly.entity_id
_entity_poly.type
_entity_poly.pdbx_seq_one_letter_code
_entity_poly.pdbx_strand_id
1 'polypeptide(L)'
;MPQKGMKVMMRKRLRGKILSILLAAALLLTVALPPVTVWAADGDLAVTGTAGGYTYDSGSGVLLFTQNGSYTVSMAPNVSVTTASSIAVASGVTADITLNGVKIDRSSAGGSAFELEETAKVTLTLASGTVNSLTGGKGSVGIGSAGLRVPEGAELTIGGTGELTATGGDSGAGIGGDWKGFSSDCGTITITSGIITAKGG
;
A
#
# COMPACT_ATOMS: atom_id res chain seq x y z
N MET A 1 76.42 0.45 -3.16
CA MET A 1 75.15 0.91 -2.55
C MET A 1 74.17 1.32 -3.65
N PRO A 2 73.06 0.58 -3.88
CA PRO A 2 71.86 1.21 -4.44
C PRO A 2 70.53 0.57 -3.93
N GLN A 3 70.29 0.52 -2.61
CA GLN A 3 69.02 0.00 -2.07
C GLN A 3 67.94 1.08 -1.85
N LYS A 4 68.30 2.37 -1.96
CA LYS A 4 67.40 3.48 -1.60
C LYS A 4 66.36 3.81 -2.69
N GLY A 5 66.66 3.56 -3.97
CA GLY A 5 65.77 3.90 -5.10
C GLY A 5 64.57 2.95 -5.28
N MET A 6 64.78 1.66 -5.06
CA MET A 6 63.75 0.63 -5.32
C MET A 6 62.60 0.67 -4.29
N LYS A 7 62.93 1.00 -3.03
CA LYS A 7 61.94 1.16 -1.93
C LYS A 7 61.02 2.37 -2.12
N VAL A 8 61.52 3.44 -2.75
CA VAL A 8 60.73 4.66 -3.04
C VAL A 8 59.79 4.43 -4.22
N MET A 9 60.23 3.71 -5.25
CA MET A 9 59.44 3.43 -6.44
C MET A 9 58.24 2.50 -6.15
N MET A 10 58.41 1.53 -5.25
CA MET A 10 57.37 0.58 -4.86
C MET A 10 56.27 1.22 -3.98
N ARG A 11 56.60 2.22 -3.15
CA ARG A 11 55.64 2.98 -2.33
C ARG A 11 54.71 3.89 -3.15
N LYS A 12 55.19 4.45 -4.27
CA LYS A 12 54.38 5.28 -5.18
C LYS A 12 53.39 4.44 -6.01
N ARG A 13 53.83 3.26 -6.48
CA ARG A 13 52.97 2.36 -7.26
C ARG A 13 51.84 1.71 -6.44
N LEU A 14 52.03 1.53 -5.13
CA LEU A 14 51.00 0.97 -4.24
C LEU A 14 49.95 2.02 -3.84
N ARG A 15 50.37 3.28 -3.59
CA ARG A 15 49.45 4.39 -3.25
C ARG A 15 48.47 4.74 -4.38
N GLY A 16 48.91 4.70 -5.64
CA GLY A 16 48.01 4.98 -6.79
C GLY A 16 46.96 3.89 -7.04
N LYS A 17 47.29 2.62 -6.75
CA LYS A 17 46.36 1.49 -6.87
C LYS A 17 45.33 1.47 -5.75
N ILE A 18 45.73 1.76 -4.52
CA ILE A 18 44.81 1.84 -3.37
C ILE A 18 43.83 3.02 -3.55
N LEU A 19 44.30 4.17 -4.07
CA LEU A 19 43.43 5.32 -4.31
C LEU A 19 42.41 5.06 -5.44
N SER A 20 42.79 4.33 -6.49
CA SER A 20 41.87 3.98 -7.59
C SER A 20 40.83 2.92 -7.20
N ILE A 21 41.20 1.97 -6.34
CA ILE A 21 40.26 0.96 -5.82
C ILE A 21 39.27 1.59 -4.83
N LEU A 22 39.71 2.54 -3.99
CA LEU A 22 38.82 3.29 -3.10
C LEU A 22 37.85 4.20 -3.87
N LEU A 23 38.29 4.81 -4.98
CA LEU A 23 37.42 5.66 -5.80
C LEU A 23 36.38 4.84 -6.59
N ALA A 24 36.74 3.65 -7.09
CA ALA A 24 35.81 2.76 -7.78
C ALA A 24 34.79 2.12 -6.82
N ALA A 25 35.20 1.76 -5.60
CA ALA A 25 34.30 1.27 -4.56
C ALA A 25 33.34 2.37 -4.07
N ALA A 26 33.81 3.63 -3.99
CA ALA A 26 32.95 4.77 -3.66
C ALA A 26 31.93 5.08 -4.77
N LEU A 27 32.29 4.90 -6.05
CA LEU A 27 31.36 5.11 -7.17
C LEU A 27 30.29 4.01 -7.25
N LEU A 28 30.65 2.75 -6.99
CA LEU A 28 29.72 1.61 -6.94
C LEU A 28 28.75 1.67 -5.75
N LEU A 29 29.13 2.35 -4.65
CA LEU A 29 28.25 2.49 -3.47
C LEU A 29 27.17 3.59 -3.64
N THR A 30 27.33 4.49 -4.61
CA THR A 30 26.32 5.55 -4.87
C THR A 30 25.16 5.11 -5.76
N VAL A 31 25.28 3.96 -6.43
CA VAL A 31 24.24 3.44 -7.35
C VAL A 31 23.18 2.59 -6.61
N ALA A 32 23.35 2.34 -5.31
CA ALA A 32 22.47 1.50 -4.51
C ALA A 32 21.82 2.25 -3.35
N LEU A 33 21.60 3.56 -3.46
CA LEU A 33 20.60 4.18 -2.58
C LEU A 33 19.23 3.70 -3.09
N PRO A 34 18.47 2.89 -2.33
CA PRO A 34 17.08 2.69 -2.66
C PRO A 34 16.43 4.08 -2.79
N PRO A 35 15.46 4.28 -3.70
CA PRO A 35 14.75 5.54 -3.80
C PRO A 35 14.36 5.96 -2.38
N VAL A 36 14.72 7.18 -1.99
CA VAL A 36 14.35 7.74 -0.70
C VAL A 36 12.82 7.77 -0.68
N THR A 37 12.22 6.75 -0.09
CA THR A 37 10.79 6.68 0.11
C THR A 37 10.47 7.71 1.18
N VAL A 38 9.85 8.81 0.77
CA VAL A 38 9.30 9.78 1.71
C VAL A 38 8.02 9.16 2.27
N TRP A 39 8.01 8.90 3.57
CA TRP A 39 6.80 8.48 4.28
C TRP A 39 6.01 9.74 4.59
N ALA A 40 4.89 9.96 3.90
CA ALA A 40 3.90 10.89 4.41
C ALA A 40 3.02 10.10 5.38
N ALA A 41 3.01 10.50 6.65
CA ALA A 41 1.98 10.06 7.57
C ALA A 41 0.76 10.92 7.31
N ASP A 42 -0.30 10.29 6.81
CA ASP A 42 -1.55 10.91 6.42
C ASP A 42 -2.64 10.36 7.32
N GLY A 43 -2.81 11.04 8.46
CA GLY A 43 -3.60 10.53 9.57
C GLY A 43 -2.96 9.29 10.20
N ASP A 44 -3.75 8.23 10.31
CA ASP A 44 -3.33 6.97 10.94
C ASP A 44 -2.67 5.98 9.96
N LEU A 45 -2.60 6.36 8.68
CA LEU A 45 -1.98 5.59 7.61
C LEU A 45 -0.69 6.27 7.17
N ALA A 46 0.26 5.47 6.67
CA ALA A 46 1.45 5.97 6.02
C ALA A 46 1.46 5.49 4.57
N VAL A 47 1.77 6.40 3.65
CA VAL A 47 1.78 6.13 2.21
C VAL A 47 3.13 6.49 1.63
N THR A 48 3.60 5.62 0.74
CA THR A 48 4.74 5.88 -0.14
C THR A 48 4.33 5.50 -1.56
N GLY A 49 4.80 6.21 -2.57
CA GLY A 49 4.43 5.91 -3.96
C GLY A 49 4.55 7.12 -4.88
N THR A 50 3.72 7.13 -5.91
CA THR A 50 3.66 8.21 -6.91
C THR A 50 3.42 9.57 -6.25
N ALA A 51 4.35 10.51 -6.44
CA ALA A 51 4.30 11.82 -5.82
C ALA A 51 3.07 12.61 -6.29
N GLY A 52 2.30 13.15 -5.34
CA GLY A 52 1.05 13.88 -5.63
C GLY A 52 -0.09 13.02 -6.17
N GLY A 53 0.06 11.69 -6.15
CA GLY A 53 -0.94 10.75 -6.67
C GLY A 53 -2.06 10.39 -5.68
N TYR A 54 -2.04 10.99 -4.50
CA TYR A 54 -3.04 10.79 -3.46
C TYR A 54 -3.23 12.05 -2.61
N THR A 55 -4.36 12.11 -1.91
CA THR A 55 -4.71 13.15 -0.95
C THR A 55 -5.26 12.52 0.33
N TYR A 56 -5.10 13.20 1.45
CA TYR A 56 -5.75 12.83 2.71
C TYR A 56 -6.60 13.97 3.23
N ASP A 57 -7.88 13.66 3.49
CA ASP A 57 -8.82 14.59 4.11
C ASP A 57 -8.90 14.31 5.62
N SER A 58 -8.38 15.23 6.43
CA SER A 58 -8.37 15.10 7.89
C SER A 58 -9.76 15.24 8.54
N GLY A 59 -10.74 15.81 7.83
CA GLY A 59 -12.12 15.92 8.30
C GLY A 59 -12.89 14.62 8.13
N SER A 60 -12.70 13.93 7.00
CA SER A 60 -13.38 12.66 6.70
C SER A 60 -12.56 11.41 7.03
N GLY A 61 -11.24 11.53 7.17
CA GLY A 61 -10.32 10.41 7.38
C GLY A 61 -10.00 9.64 6.11
N VAL A 62 -10.34 10.15 4.92
CA VAL A 62 -10.21 9.41 3.66
C VAL A 62 -8.84 9.64 3.05
N LEU A 63 -8.08 8.56 2.85
CA LEU A 63 -6.93 8.51 1.94
C LEU A 63 -7.43 8.18 0.53
N LEU A 64 -7.44 9.17 -0.36
CA LEU A 64 -7.92 9.05 -1.73
C LEU A 64 -6.77 9.00 -2.73
N PHE A 65 -6.66 7.92 -3.50
CA PHE A 65 -5.77 7.82 -4.65
C PHE A 65 -6.43 8.47 -5.88
N THR A 66 -5.77 9.49 -6.44
CA THR A 66 -6.32 10.36 -7.50
C THR A 66 -5.60 10.22 -8.83
N GLN A 67 -4.45 9.55 -8.86
CA GLN A 67 -3.69 9.33 -10.09
C GLN A 67 -3.24 7.88 -10.24
N ASN A 68 -3.05 7.48 -11.49
CA ASN A 68 -2.48 6.17 -11.80
C ASN A 68 -1.07 6.05 -11.21
N GLY A 69 -0.73 4.85 -10.75
CA GLY A 69 0.62 4.56 -10.30
C GLY A 69 0.66 3.51 -9.19
N SER A 70 1.83 3.39 -8.59
CA SER A 70 2.07 2.38 -7.55
C SER A 70 2.21 3.04 -6.17
N TYR A 71 1.58 2.42 -5.18
CA TYR A 71 1.52 2.90 -3.81
C TYR A 71 1.74 1.76 -2.83
N THR A 72 2.38 2.04 -1.70
CA THR A 72 2.44 1.16 -0.54
C THR A 72 1.80 1.86 0.63
N VAL A 73 0.82 1.20 1.25
CA VAL A 73 0.12 1.69 2.44
C VAL A 73 0.50 0.81 3.61
N SER A 74 0.83 1.43 4.74
CA SER A 74 1.00 0.78 6.03
C SER A 74 0.29 1.59 7.12
N MET A 75 0.31 1.09 8.35
CA MET A 75 -0.03 1.93 9.51
C MET A 75 1.04 3.00 9.72
N ALA A 76 0.62 4.17 10.21
CA ALA A 76 1.56 5.19 10.70
C ALA A 76 2.32 4.68 11.95
N PRO A 77 3.50 5.26 12.27
CA PRO A 77 4.25 4.87 13.47
C PRO A 77 3.41 4.95 14.74
N ASN A 78 3.49 3.91 15.57
CA ASN A 78 2.72 3.76 16.82
C ASN A 78 1.20 3.59 16.66
N VAL A 79 0.70 3.40 15.44
CA VAL A 79 -0.70 3.05 15.19
C VAL A 79 -0.79 1.55 14.86
N SER A 80 -1.61 0.81 15.59
CA SER A 80 -1.82 -0.63 15.37
C SER A 80 -3.12 -0.97 14.65
N VAL A 81 -4.12 -0.10 14.76
CA VAL A 81 -5.42 -0.13 14.08
C VAL A 81 -5.96 1.30 14.04
N THR A 82 -6.69 1.65 13.00
CA THR A 82 -7.43 2.92 12.93
C THR A 82 -8.92 2.67 12.83
N THR A 83 -9.71 3.47 13.53
CA THR A 83 -11.17 3.51 13.36
C THR A 83 -11.63 4.75 12.60
N ALA A 84 -10.74 5.73 12.44
CA ALA A 84 -11.05 7.01 11.82
C ALA A 84 -10.76 7.01 10.31
N SER A 85 -9.70 6.32 9.88
CA SER A 85 -9.26 6.40 8.49
C SER A 85 -9.92 5.36 7.59
N SER A 86 -10.00 5.65 6.29
CA SER A 86 -10.36 4.71 5.23
C SER A 86 -9.52 4.95 3.98
N ILE A 87 -9.57 4.00 3.04
CA ILE A 87 -8.88 4.07 1.75
C ILE A 87 -9.91 4.17 0.63
N ALA A 88 -9.68 5.05 -0.34
CA ALA A 88 -10.51 5.18 -1.54
C ALA A 88 -9.63 5.29 -2.80
N VAL A 89 -10.12 4.76 -3.92
CA VAL A 89 -9.50 4.91 -5.24
C VAL A 89 -10.50 5.57 -6.17
N ALA A 90 -10.14 6.74 -6.70
CA ALA A 90 -11.02 7.56 -7.52
C ALA A 90 -11.41 6.90 -8.85
N SER A 91 -12.53 7.32 -9.40
CA SER A 91 -13.03 6.85 -10.70
C SER A 91 -11.99 7.02 -11.81
N GLY A 92 -11.85 6.00 -12.67
CA GLY A 92 -10.89 5.98 -13.78
C GLY A 92 -9.42 5.80 -13.38
N VAL A 93 -9.10 5.73 -12.09
CA VAL A 93 -7.73 5.50 -11.61
C VAL A 93 -7.37 4.02 -11.71
N THR A 94 -6.19 3.74 -12.28
CA THR A 94 -5.54 2.43 -12.26
C THR A 94 -4.38 2.46 -11.26
N ALA A 95 -4.53 1.79 -10.13
CA ALA A 95 -3.56 1.82 -9.03
C ALA A 95 -3.03 0.43 -8.66
N ASP A 96 -1.71 0.31 -8.54
CA ASP A 96 -1.04 -0.85 -7.96
C ASP A 96 -0.77 -0.58 -6.48
N ILE A 97 -1.60 -1.13 -5.59
CA ILE A 97 -1.58 -0.83 -4.17
C ILE A 97 -1.02 -2.04 -3.41
N THR A 98 0.03 -1.81 -2.63
CA THR A 98 0.55 -2.80 -1.68
C THR A 98 0.02 -2.49 -0.28
N LEU A 99 -0.67 -3.43 0.36
CA LEU A 99 -0.99 -3.34 1.78
C LEU A 99 0.09 -4.04 2.60
N ASN A 100 0.71 -3.28 3.51
CA ASN A 100 1.79 -3.71 4.37
C ASN A 100 1.37 -3.60 5.83
N GLY A 101 0.54 -4.56 6.27
CA GLY A 101 0.05 -4.64 7.65
C GLY A 101 -1.02 -3.62 8.00
N VAL A 102 -1.87 -3.24 7.04
CA VAL A 102 -2.94 -2.24 7.20
C VAL A 102 -4.12 -2.83 7.97
N LYS A 103 -4.59 -2.12 9.01
CA LYS A 103 -5.73 -2.51 9.83
C LYS A 103 -6.68 -1.33 10.04
N ILE A 104 -7.84 -1.41 9.40
CA ILE A 104 -8.88 -0.39 9.42
C ILE A 104 -10.17 -1.02 9.96
N ASP A 105 -10.75 -0.40 10.99
CA ASP A 105 -11.98 -0.84 11.64
C ASP A 105 -13.05 0.26 11.62
N ARG A 106 -13.92 0.22 10.60
CA ARG A 106 -15.02 1.17 10.44
C ARG A 106 -16.30 0.76 11.17
N SER A 107 -16.29 -0.33 11.94
CA SER A 107 -17.50 -0.94 12.53
C SER A 107 -18.40 0.05 13.30
N SER A 108 -17.80 1.09 13.90
CA SER A 108 -18.48 2.13 14.69
C SER A 108 -18.74 3.46 13.96
N ALA A 109 -18.18 3.65 12.76
CA ALA A 109 -18.16 4.96 12.10
C ALA A 109 -18.82 4.98 10.70
N GLY A 110 -19.21 3.81 10.18
CA GLY A 110 -19.91 3.68 8.88
C GLY A 110 -18.95 3.70 7.68
N GLY A 111 -19.44 3.28 6.52
CA GLY A 111 -18.63 3.25 5.29
C GLY A 111 -17.65 2.07 5.23
N SER A 112 -17.07 1.86 4.05
CA SER A 112 -16.09 0.81 3.81
C SER A 112 -14.71 1.18 4.35
N ALA A 113 -13.94 0.19 4.78
CA ALA A 113 -12.54 0.39 5.17
C ALA A 113 -11.67 0.70 3.95
N PHE A 114 -11.99 0.07 2.82
CA PHE A 114 -11.39 0.36 1.52
C PHE A 114 -12.49 0.32 0.45
N GLU A 115 -12.66 1.37 -0.33
CA GLU A 115 -13.54 1.40 -1.49
C GLU A 115 -12.85 1.74 -2.82
N LEU A 116 -13.39 1.17 -3.90
CA LEU A 116 -13.16 1.60 -5.26
C LEU A 116 -14.37 2.42 -5.72
N GLU A 117 -14.13 3.52 -6.43
CA GLU A 117 -15.17 4.22 -7.19
C GLU A 117 -15.44 3.52 -8.53
N GLU A 118 -16.54 3.90 -9.19
CA GLU A 118 -16.93 3.35 -10.49
C GLU A 118 -15.77 3.45 -11.49
N THR A 119 -15.52 2.38 -12.26
CA THR A 119 -14.43 2.26 -13.25
C THR A 119 -12.99 2.29 -12.72
N ALA A 120 -12.78 2.39 -11.40
CA ALA A 120 -11.46 2.24 -10.81
C ALA A 120 -10.92 0.81 -11.01
N LYS A 121 -9.60 0.69 -11.21
CA LYS A 121 -8.89 -0.58 -11.41
C LYS A 121 -7.77 -0.70 -10.39
N VAL A 122 -7.81 -1.73 -9.56
CA VAL A 122 -6.82 -1.92 -8.49
C VAL A 122 -6.15 -3.27 -8.61
N THR A 123 -4.81 -3.26 -8.66
CA THR A 123 -3.99 -4.43 -8.35
C THR A 123 -3.56 -4.34 -6.90
N LEU A 124 -4.20 -5.12 -6.02
CA LEU A 124 -3.93 -5.18 -4.60
C LEU A 124 -2.90 -6.28 -4.28
N THR A 125 -1.71 -5.88 -3.86
CA THR A 125 -0.67 -6.81 -3.40
C THR A 125 -0.64 -6.88 -1.88
N LEU A 126 -0.80 -8.07 -1.31
CA LEU A 126 -0.63 -8.33 0.12
C LEU A 126 0.85 -8.60 0.40
N ALA A 127 1.49 -7.67 1.11
CA ALA A 127 2.93 -7.76 1.39
C ALA A 127 3.25 -9.03 2.20
N SER A 128 4.36 -9.67 1.83
CA SER A 128 4.78 -10.94 2.45
C SER A 128 4.96 -10.83 3.96
N GLY A 129 4.45 -11.80 4.70
CA GLY A 129 4.58 -11.85 6.16
C GLY A 129 3.73 -10.82 6.91
N THR A 130 2.75 -10.20 6.23
CA THR A 130 1.86 -9.20 6.85
C THR A 130 0.43 -9.71 6.94
N VAL A 131 -0.29 -9.20 7.95
CA VAL A 131 -1.72 -9.46 8.15
C VAL A 131 -2.46 -8.13 8.04
N ASN A 132 -3.39 -8.07 7.08
CA ASN A 132 -4.21 -6.91 6.80
C ASN A 132 -5.66 -7.18 7.25
N SER A 133 -6.35 -6.15 7.76
CA SER A 133 -7.75 -6.24 8.18
C SER A 133 -8.53 -5.04 7.69
N LEU A 134 -9.66 -5.29 7.03
CA LEU A 134 -10.58 -4.28 6.51
C LEU A 134 -11.98 -4.58 7.01
N THR A 135 -12.46 -3.82 8.01
CA THR A 135 -13.80 -4.00 8.58
C THR A 135 -14.69 -2.84 8.16
N GLY A 136 -15.78 -3.15 7.46
CA GLY A 136 -16.80 -2.20 7.04
C GLY A 136 -17.68 -1.76 8.21
N GLY A 137 -18.23 -0.56 8.11
CA GLY A 137 -19.09 0.03 9.13
C GLY A 137 -20.55 -0.37 9.03
N LYS A 138 -21.27 -0.19 10.15
CA LYS A 138 -22.74 -0.27 10.17
C LYS A 138 -23.32 0.97 9.47
N GLY A 139 -24.26 0.80 8.56
CA GLY A 139 -24.97 1.95 7.97
C GLY A 139 -26.15 2.40 8.83
N SER A 140 -26.58 3.65 8.61
CA SER A 140 -27.60 4.32 9.42
C SER A 140 -29.00 3.68 9.36
N VAL A 141 -29.23 2.75 8.44
CA VAL A 141 -30.52 2.06 8.22
C VAL A 141 -30.39 0.53 8.24
N GLY A 142 -29.39 -0.01 8.94
CA GLY A 142 -29.14 -1.46 9.02
C GLY A 142 -28.50 -2.06 7.76
N ILE A 143 -28.04 -1.21 6.85
CA ILE A 143 -27.31 -1.59 5.63
C ILE A 143 -25.85 -1.22 5.83
N GLY A 144 -25.05 -2.18 6.27
CA GLY A 144 -23.62 -2.09 6.46
C GLY A 144 -22.86 -2.02 5.13
N SER A 145 -21.66 -1.46 5.22
CA SER A 145 -20.75 -1.34 4.08
C SER A 145 -19.87 -2.57 3.96
N ALA A 146 -19.41 -2.86 2.74
CA ALA A 146 -18.44 -3.93 2.57
C ALA A 146 -17.12 -3.59 3.27
N GLY A 147 -16.38 -4.60 3.71
CA GLY A 147 -15.01 -4.38 4.22
C GLY A 147 -14.10 -3.80 3.13
N LEU A 148 -14.15 -4.43 1.95
CA LEU A 148 -13.55 -3.96 0.70
C LEU A 148 -14.64 -3.84 -0.37
N ARG A 149 -15.02 -2.60 -0.71
CA ARG A 149 -16.11 -2.30 -1.64
C ARG A 149 -15.63 -2.23 -3.07
N VAL A 150 -16.28 -3.00 -3.95
CA VAL A 150 -16.00 -3.09 -5.39
C VAL A 150 -17.33 -2.95 -6.14
N PRO A 151 -17.74 -1.71 -6.50
CA PRO A 151 -19.00 -1.47 -7.20
C PRO A 151 -18.95 -1.98 -8.65
N GLU A 152 -20.12 -2.09 -9.28
CA GLU A 152 -20.23 -2.39 -10.71
C GLU A 152 -19.30 -1.51 -11.55
N GLY A 153 -18.66 -2.12 -12.55
CA GLY A 153 -17.70 -1.46 -13.44
C GLY A 153 -16.30 -1.25 -12.84
N ALA A 154 -16.09 -1.43 -11.54
CA ALA A 154 -14.75 -1.46 -10.94
C ALA A 154 -14.11 -2.85 -11.09
N GLU A 155 -12.77 -2.86 -11.08
CA GLU A 155 -11.97 -4.09 -11.19
C GLU A 155 -10.96 -4.17 -10.04
N LEU A 156 -10.97 -5.30 -9.33
CA LEU A 156 -10.04 -5.60 -8.26
C LEU A 156 -9.32 -6.91 -8.57
N THR A 157 -7.98 -6.89 -8.56
CA THR A 157 -7.15 -8.08 -8.56
C THR A 157 -6.38 -8.16 -7.26
N ILE A 158 -6.52 -9.23 -6.48
CA ILE A 158 -5.81 -9.44 -5.22
C ILE A 158 -4.75 -10.53 -5.40
N GLY A 159 -3.51 -10.23 -4.99
CA GLY A 159 -2.40 -11.17 -5.00
C GLY A 159 -1.40 -10.92 -3.88
N GLY A 160 -0.19 -11.48 -4.03
CA GLY A 160 0.83 -11.47 -2.99
C GLY A 160 0.77 -12.70 -2.07
N THR A 161 1.60 -12.71 -1.04
CA THR A 161 1.76 -13.84 -0.10
C THR A 161 1.33 -13.51 1.33
N GLY A 162 0.92 -12.27 1.58
CA GLY A 162 0.33 -11.85 2.86
C GLY A 162 -1.11 -12.32 3.04
N GLU A 163 -1.70 -11.86 4.14
CA GLU A 163 -3.06 -12.21 4.55
C GLU A 163 -3.99 -11.00 4.52
N LEU A 164 -5.25 -11.23 4.17
CA LEU A 164 -6.32 -10.25 4.24
C LEU A 164 -7.56 -10.86 4.89
N THR A 165 -8.00 -10.26 5.99
CA THR A 165 -9.35 -10.46 6.53
C THR A 165 -10.20 -9.25 6.17
N ALA A 166 -11.25 -9.46 5.38
CA ALA A 166 -12.22 -8.44 5.04
C ALA A 166 -13.58 -8.81 5.62
N THR A 167 -14.14 -7.94 6.47
CA THR A 167 -15.40 -8.17 7.18
C THR A 167 -16.39 -7.07 6.81
N GLY A 168 -17.56 -7.46 6.31
CA GLY A 168 -18.65 -6.52 6.09
C GLY A 168 -19.26 -6.03 7.40
N GLY A 169 -19.81 -4.82 7.39
CA GLY A 169 -20.79 -4.41 8.41
C GLY A 169 -22.11 -5.19 8.23
N ASP A 170 -23.11 -4.91 9.06
CA ASP A 170 -24.43 -5.60 9.02
C ASP A 170 -24.99 -5.74 7.58
N SER A 171 -25.24 -6.94 7.06
CA SER A 171 -25.68 -7.16 5.65
C SER A 171 -24.71 -6.71 4.55
N GLY A 172 -23.48 -6.32 4.90
CA GLY A 172 -22.41 -5.95 3.99
C GLY A 172 -21.53 -7.15 3.62
N ALA A 173 -20.94 -7.10 2.42
CA ALA A 173 -20.00 -8.13 1.98
C ALA A 173 -18.63 -8.00 2.67
N GLY A 174 -17.89 -9.09 2.82
CA GLY A 174 -16.47 -8.98 3.18
C GLY A 174 -15.70 -8.24 2.09
N ILE A 175 -15.78 -8.78 0.86
CA ILE A 175 -15.26 -8.20 -0.37
C ILE A 175 -16.38 -8.28 -1.41
N GLY A 176 -16.81 -7.15 -1.97
CA GLY A 176 -17.95 -7.14 -2.90
C GLY A 176 -18.55 -5.77 -3.13
N GLY A 177 -19.65 -5.74 -3.87
CA GLY A 177 -20.40 -4.52 -4.16
C GLY A 177 -21.21 -3.98 -2.99
N ASP A 178 -21.92 -2.88 -3.25
CA ASP A 178 -22.87 -2.29 -2.30
C ASP A 178 -24.15 -3.09 -2.20
N TRP A 179 -24.83 -2.92 -1.06
CA TRP A 179 -26.25 -3.14 -0.99
C TRP A 179 -27.00 -1.85 -1.37
N LYS A 180 -27.42 -1.73 -2.63
CA LYS A 180 -28.39 -0.73 -3.13
C LYS A 180 -29.76 -1.37 -3.45
N GLY A 181 -30.14 -2.39 -2.67
CA GLY A 181 -31.34 -3.19 -2.89
C GLY A 181 -31.04 -4.51 -3.60
N PHE A 182 -32.09 -5.22 -4.03
CA PHE A 182 -32.02 -6.60 -4.54
C PHE A 182 -31.29 -6.78 -5.90
N SER A 183 -30.84 -5.70 -6.53
CA SER A 183 -30.28 -5.70 -7.90
C SER A 183 -28.97 -4.93 -8.00
N SER A 184 -28.11 -5.03 -6.98
CA SER A 184 -26.83 -4.34 -6.97
C SER A 184 -25.75 -5.29 -7.46
N ASP A 185 -25.14 -4.98 -8.60
CA ASP A 185 -24.06 -5.78 -9.15
C ASP A 185 -22.73 -5.44 -8.47
N CYS A 186 -21.88 -6.45 -8.31
CA CYS A 186 -20.49 -6.26 -7.90
C CYS A 186 -19.62 -6.02 -9.13
N GLY A 187 -18.51 -5.32 -8.93
CA GLY A 187 -17.46 -5.27 -9.94
C GLY A 187 -16.72 -6.59 -10.07
N THR A 188 -15.74 -6.63 -10.97
CA THR A 188 -14.94 -7.84 -11.18
C THR A 188 -13.92 -7.99 -10.05
N ILE A 189 -13.91 -9.16 -9.40
CA ILE A 189 -12.93 -9.50 -8.36
C ILE A 189 -12.17 -10.74 -8.80
N THR A 190 -10.85 -10.61 -8.94
CA THR A 190 -9.93 -11.72 -9.23
C THR A 190 -9.00 -11.92 -8.05
N ILE A 191 -8.86 -13.14 -7.55
CA ILE A 191 -7.88 -13.49 -6.51
C ILE A 191 -6.86 -14.43 -7.15
N THR A 192 -5.63 -13.96 -7.30
CA THR A 192 -4.54 -14.74 -7.91
C THR A 192 -3.70 -15.49 -6.89
N SER A 193 -3.57 -14.96 -5.66
CA SER A 193 -2.80 -15.58 -4.57
C SER A 193 -3.10 -14.92 -3.22
N GLY A 194 -2.45 -15.40 -2.15
CA GLY A 194 -2.58 -14.89 -0.79
C GLY A 194 -3.54 -15.71 0.07
N ILE A 195 -3.64 -15.36 1.35
CA ILE A 195 -4.63 -15.95 2.27
C ILE A 195 -5.75 -14.93 2.47
N ILE A 196 -6.92 -15.21 1.91
CA ILE A 196 -8.07 -14.30 1.92
C ILE A 196 -9.20 -14.89 2.76
N THR A 197 -9.64 -14.14 3.76
CA THR A 197 -10.84 -14.45 4.54
C THR A 197 -11.86 -13.34 4.35
N ALA A 198 -12.92 -13.60 3.58
CA ALA A 198 -14.03 -12.68 3.39
C ALA A 198 -15.22 -13.12 4.27
N LYS A 199 -15.69 -12.24 5.16
CA LYS A 199 -16.83 -12.48 6.05
C LYS A 199 -17.94 -11.49 5.74
N GLY A 200 -19.13 -11.97 5.41
CA GLY A 200 -20.32 -11.13 5.40
C GLY A 200 -20.71 -10.72 6.83
N GLY A 201 -21.43 -9.62 6.96
CA GLY A 201 -21.99 -9.15 8.24
C GLY A 201 -23.48 -9.36 8.38
#